data_AF-A0A7X0JCV6-F1
#
_entry.id   AF-A0A7X0JCV6-F1
#
_cell.length_a   1.000
_cell.length_b   1.000
_cell.length_c   1.000
_cell.angle_alpha   90.00
_cell.angle_beta   90.00
_cell.angle_gamma   90.00
#
_symmetry.space_group_name_H-M   'P 1'
#
loop_
_entity.id
_entity.type
_entity.pdbx_description
1 polymer ?
#
loop_
_entity_poly.entity_id
_entity_poly.type
_entity_poly.pdbx_seq_one_letter_code
_entity_poly.pdbx_strand_id
1 'polypeptide(L)'
;MAKRRQYLTARLPDGYVKTIGPTARPFTHYWRVVATLANGRTEVFWGHTGSLAEAKRKRAPLADAARQRGWRDHAFEIVELERSDTPPEPA
;
A
#
# COMPACT_ATOMS: atom_id res chain seq x y z
N MET A 1 -28.32 3.81 7.12
CA MET A 1 -27.27 4.84 7.21
C MET A 1 -26.28 4.62 6.05
N ALA A 2 -26.26 5.49 5.05
CA ALA A 2 -25.25 5.41 3.98
C ALA A 2 -23.88 5.79 4.58
N LYS A 3 -22.86 4.92 4.43
CA LYS A 3 -21.50 5.26 4.87
C LYS A 3 -21.01 6.46 4.06
N ARG A 4 -20.66 7.55 4.75
CA ARG A 4 -20.06 8.76 4.17
C ARG A 4 -18.84 8.34 3.36
N ARG A 5 -18.81 8.71 2.08
CA ARG A 5 -17.68 8.40 1.19
C ARG A 5 -16.57 9.40 1.50
N GLN A 6 -15.36 8.89 1.71
CA GLN A 6 -14.18 9.68 2.08
C GLN A 6 -13.05 9.37 1.09
N TYR A 7 -12.16 10.34 0.92
CA TYR A 7 -10.87 10.13 0.29
C TYR A 7 -9.88 9.63 1.33
N LEU A 8 -9.03 8.69 0.92
CA LEU A 8 -7.96 8.13 1.72
C LEU A 8 -6.66 8.39 0.99
N THR A 9 -5.65 8.91 1.69
CA THR A 9 -4.35 9.24 1.11
C THR A 9 -3.28 8.43 1.81
N ALA A 10 -2.46 7.72 1.04
CA ALA A 10 -1.25 7.06 1.51
C ALA A 10 -0.05 7.91 1.12
N ARG A 11 0.80 8.29 2.08
CA ARG A 11 2.08 8.95 1.84
C ARG A 11 3.20 8.02 2.25
N LEU A 12 4.03 7.64 1.30
CA LEU A 12 5.14 6.72 1.52
C LEU A 12 6.44 7.51 1.72
N PRO A 13 7.41 6.93 2.45
CA PRO A 13 8.65 7.63 2.81
C PRO A 13 9.55 7.99 1.62
N ASP A 14 9.37 7.34 0.46
CA ASP A 14 10.02 7.70 -0.80
C ASP A 14 9.38 8.92 -1.51
N GLY A 15 8.36 9.53 -0.90
CA GLY A 15 7.60 10.63 -1.48
C GLY A 15 6.45 10.19 -2.39
N TYR A 16 6.23 8.88 -2.56
CA TYR A 16 5.09 8.39 -3.34
C TYR A 16 3.78 8.67 -2.61
N VAL A 17 2.83 9.30 -3.31
CA VAL A 17 1.49 9.59 -2.78
C VAL A 17 0.44 8.84 -3.59
N LYS A 18 -0.47 8.16 -2.90
CA LYS A 18 -1.59 7.45 -3.51
C LYS A 18 -2.91 7.89 -2.89
N THR A 19 -3.77 8.47 -3.70
CA THR A 19 -5.14 8.81 -3.32
C THR A 19 -6.08 7.66 -3.70
N ILE A 20 -6.99 7.32 -2.78
CA ILE A 20 -7.99 6.27 -2.89
C ILE A 20 -9.35 6.89 -2.57
N GLY A 21 -10.28 6.91 -3.51
CA GLY A 21 -11.65 7.32 -3.22
C GLY A 21 -12.31 8.13 -4.33
N PRO A 22 -13.56 8.60 -4.07
CA PRO A 22 -14.26 8.55 -2.79
C PRO A 22 -14.79 7.14 -2.44
N THR A 23 -14.44 6.61 -1.27
CA THR A 23 -14.79 5.25 -0.83
C THR A 23 -15.49 5.23 0.52
N ALA A 24 -16.43 4.29 0.68
CA ALA A 24 -17.09 3.99 1.95
C ALA A 24 -16.40 2.83 2.70
N ARG A 25 -15.38 2.20 2.10
CA ARG A 25 -14.69 1.06 2.70
C ARG A 25 -13.83 1.54 3.89
N PRO A 26 -13.85 0.80 5.02
CA PRO A 26 -13.12 1.20 6.22
C PRO A 26 -11.64 0.83 6.13
N PHE A 27 -10.96 1.18 5.04
CA PHE A 27 -9.52 0.99 4.96
C PHE A 27 -8.82 1.94 5.93
N THR A 28 -7.75 1.45 6.53
CA THR A 28 -6.94 2.20 7.50
C THR A 28 -5.47 2.18 7.12
N HIS A 29 -5.02 1.18 6.38
CA HIS A 29 -3.62 1.02 6.03
C HIS A 29 -3.46 0.73 4.54
N TYR A 30 -2.43 1.32 3.96
CA TYR A 30 -1.89 0.97 2.66
C TYR A 30 -0.58 0.23 2.87
N TRP A 31 -0.35 -0.80 2.06
CA TRP A 31 0.94 -1.50 2.05
C TRP A 31 1.47 -1.57 0.63
N ARG A 32 2.79 -1.54 0.51
CA ARG A 32 3.53 -1.66 -0.75
C ARG A 32 4.70 -2.62 -0.58
N VAL A 33 4.96 -3.42 -1.60
CA VAL A 33 6.20 -4.17 -1.77
C VAL A 33 6.88 -3.64 -3.02
N VAL A 34 8.13 -3.23 -2.89
CA VAL A 34 8.98 -2.86 -4.03
C VAL A 34 10.11 -3.88 -4.08
N ALA A 35 10.13 -4.70 -5.13
CA ALA A 35 11.09 -5.78 -5.28
C ALA A 35 12.00 -5.55 -6.49
N THR A 36 13.29 -5.77 -6.31
CA THR A 36 14.30 -5.66 -7.37
C THR A 36 14.70 -7.05 -7.83
N LEU A 37 14.61 -7.33 -9.12
CA LEU A 37 14.99 -8.62 -9.72
C LEU A 37 16.48 -8.65 -10.05
N ALA A 38 17.03 -9.85 -10.24
CA ALA A 38 18.44 -10.05 -10.61
C ALA A 38 18.84 -9.40 -11.94
N ASN A 39 17.88 -9.15 -12.85
CA ASN A 39 18.09 -8.47 -14.12
C ASN A 39 17.96 -6.93 -14.03
N GLY A 40 17.78 -6.38 -12.82
CA GLY A 40 17.61 -4.94 -12.59
C GLY A 40 16.20 -4.40 -12.82
N ARG A 41 15.21 -5.25 -13.13
CA ARG A 41 13.79 -4.84 -13.19
C ARG A 41 13.20 -4.70 -11.80
N THR A 42 12.20 -3.84 -11.67
CA THR A 42 11.46 -3.64 -10.43
C THR A 42 10.03 -4.15 -10.57
N GLU A 43 9.56 -4.91 -9.59
CA GLU A 43 8.15 -5.28 -9.43
C GLU A 43 7.58 -4.56 -8.22
N VAL A 44 6.39 -3.96 -8.39
CA VAL A 44 5.70 -3.25 -7.32
C VAL A 44 4.35 -3.86 -7.07
N PHE A 45 4.10 -4.28 -5.84
CA PHE A 45 2.80 -4.75 -5.36
C PHE A 45 2.27 -3.77 -4.34
N TRP A 46 0.95 -3.60 -4.30
CA TRP A 46 0.33 -2.75 -3.32
C TRP A 46 -1.09 -3.19 -3.02
N GLY A 47 -1.61 -2.75 -1.87
CA GLY A 47 -2.97 -3.00 -1.45
C GLY A 47 -3.36 -2.19 -0.24
N HIS A 48 -4.62 -2.35 0.17
CA HIS A 48 -5.20 -1.65 1.32
C HIS A 48 -5.91 -2.65 2.25
N THR A 49 -5.83 -2.43 3.56
CA THR A 49 -6.44 -3.30 4.58
C THR A 49 -7.19 -2.48 5.63
N GLY A 50 -8.07 -3.15 6.37
CA GLY A 50 -8.84 -2.54 7.45
C GLY A 50 -8.08 -2.42 8.76
N SER A 51 -6.93 -3.10 8.89
CA SER A 51 -6.11 -3.13 10.11
C SER A 51 -4.60 -3.24 9.83
N LEU A 52 -3.78 -2.70 10.74
CA LEU A 52 -2.33 -2.86 10.74
C LEU A 52 -1.91 -4.34 10.80
N ALA A 53 -2.62 -5.14 11.60
CA ALA A 53 -2.35 -6.56 11.75
C ALA A 53 -2.50 -7.32 10.42
N GLU A 54 -3.52 -7.00 9.62
CA GLU A 54 -3.72 -7.59 8.31
C GLU A 54 -2.63 -7.17 7.32
N ALA A 55 -2.22 -5.90 7.35
CA ALA A 55 -1.11 -5.41 6.54
C ALA A 55 0.19 -6.14 6.90
N LYS A 56 0.53 -6.23 8.18
CA LYS A 56 1.74 -6.96 8.65
C LYS A 56 1.76 -8.43 8.24
N ARG A 57 0.61 -9.11 8.19
CA ARG A 57 0.51 -10.50 7.71
C ARG A 57 0.92 -10.65 6.25
N LYS A 58 0.90 -9.59 5.44
CA LYS A 58 1.39 -9.61 4.05
C LYS A 58 2.90 -9.77 3.95
N ARG A 59 3.65 -9.58 5.04
CA ARG A 59 5.09 -9.82 5.08
C ARG A 59 5.46 -11.30 5.02
N ALA A 60 4.64 -12.18 5.61
CA ALA A 60 4.93 -13.61 5.70
C ALA A 60 5.15 -14.29 4.33
N PRO A 61 4.29 -14.10 3.30
CA PRO A 61 4.50 -14.71 1.99
C PRO A 61 5.62 -14.05 1.15
N LEU A 62 6.25 -12.96 1.60
CA LEU A 62 7.23 -12.25 0.76
C LEU A 62 8.52 -13.04 0.55
N ALA A 63 8.94 -13.86 1.53
CA ALA A 63 10.13 -14.70 1.38
C ALA A 63 9.94 -15.76 0.29
N ASP A 64 8.76 -16.38 0.26
CA ASP A 64 8.40 -17.37 -0.76
C ASP A 64 8.21 -16.69 -2.13
N ALA A 65 7.55 -15.53 -2.18
CA ALA A 65 7.44 -14.73 -3.39
C ALA A 65 8.80 -14.32 -3.95
N ALA A 66 9.74 -13.90 -3.09
CA ALA A 66 11.10 -13.54 -3.48
C ALA A 66 11.83 -14.72 -4.13
N ARG A 67 11.71 -15.92 -3.56
CA ARG A 67 12.29 -17.14 -4.13
C ARG A 67 11.66 -17.50 -5.47
N GLN A 68 10.32 -17.49 -5.57
CA GLN A 68 9.61 -17.90 -6.79
C GLN A 68 9.79 -16.92 -7.95
N ARG A 69 9.88 -15.63 -7.65
CA ARG A 69 10.00 -14.56 -8.66
C ARG A 69 11.44 -14.12 -8.94
N GLY A 70 12.41 -14.65 -8.19
CA GLY A 70 13.83 -14.30 -8.37
C GLY A 70 14.14 -12.86 -7.93
N TRP A 71 13.54 -12.40 -6.84
CA TRP A 71 13.85 -11.10 -6.25
C TRP A 71 15.23 -11.15 -5.58
N ARG A 72 16.08 -10.19 -5.93
CA ARG A 72 17.36 -9.93 -5.26
C ARG A 72 17.14 -9.29 -3.90
N ASP A 73 16.25 -8.30 -3.86
CA ASP A 73 15.90 -7.55 -2.67
C ASP A 73 14.41 -7.16 -2.74
N HIS A 74 13.81 -6.88 -1.58
CA HIS A 74 12.50 -6.25 -1.53
C HIS A 74 12.35 -5.37 -0.29
N ALA A 75 11.72 -4.21 -0.48
CA ALA A 75 11.22 -3.36 0.59
C ALA A 75 9.73 -3.64 0.81
N PHE A 76 9.32 -3.73 2.08
CA PHE A 76 7.91 -3.82 2.46
C PHE A 76 7.55 -2.65 3.35
N GLU A 77 6.59 -1.85 2.89
CA GLU A 77 6.17 -0.61 3.53
C GLU A 77 4.71 -0.70 3.90
N ILE A 78 4.38 -0.17 5.07
CA ILE A 78 3.00 0.00 5.52
C ILE A 78 2.89 1.45 6.01
N VAL A 79 1.84 2.13 5.55
CA VAL A 79 1.51 3.49 6.00
C VAL A 79 0.04 3.56 6.37
N GLU A 80 -0.26 4.40 7.35
CA GLU A 80 -1.63 4.73 7.70
C GLU A 80 -2.26 5.62 6.64
N LEU A 81 -3.56 5.44 6.42
CA LEU A 81 -4.33 6.22 5.47
C LEU A 81 -4.88 7.48 6.13
N GLU A 82 -4.51 8.63 5.59
CA GLU A 82 -5.09 9.92 5.96
C GLU A 82 -6.48 10.06 5.36
N ARG A 83 -7.48 10.41 6.17
CA ARG A 83 -8.86 10.55 5.72
C ARG A 83 -9.20 12.00 5.42
N SER A 84 -9.84 12.25 4.29
CA SER A 84 -10.35 13.56 3.92
C SER A 84 -11.78 13.46 3.39
N ASP A 85 -12.60 14.46 3.70
CA ASP A 85 -13.95 14.60 3.13
C ASP A 85 -13.94 15.32 1.78
N THR A 86 -12.86 16.04 1.46
CA THR A 86 -12.64 16.72 0.18
C THR A 86 -11.55 16.00 -0.62
N PRO A 87 -11.60 16.06 -1.97
CA PRO A 87 -10.50 15.54 -2.78
C PRO A 87 -9.20 16.24 -2.40
N PRO A 88 -8.07 15.52 -2.31
CA PRO A 88 -6.79 16.17 -2.05
C PRO A 88 -6.44 17.11 -3.20
N GLU A 89 -5.84 18.25 -2.88
CA GLU A 89 -5.32 19.16 -3.90
C GLU A 89 -4.29 18.41 -4.76
N PRO A 90 -4.33 18.59 -6.10
CA PRO A 90 -3.29 18.06 -6.95
C PRO A 90 -1.96 18.69 -6.54
N ALA A 91 -0.97 17.84 -6.26
CA ALA A 91 0.41 18.26 -6.02
C ALA A 91 1.05 18.80 -7.30
#